data_AF-A0A518G6J3-F1
#
_entry.id   AF-A0A518G6J3-F1
#
_cell.length_a   1.000
_cell.length_b   1.000
_cell.length_c   1.000
_cell.angle_alpha   90.00
_cell.angle_beta   90.00
_cell.angle_gamma   90.00
#
_symmetry.space_group_name_H-M   'P 1'
#
loop_
_entity.id
_entity.type
_entity.pdbx_description
1 polymer ?
#
loop_
_entity_poly.entity_id
_entity_poly.type
_entity_poly.pdbx_seq_one_letter_code
_entity_poly.pdbx_strand_id
1 'polypeptide(L)'
;MDRYLDKSMPIEKAVPAASKNIRSTLTVYPLSTADAPPATEFINVSGKDMHVILPNDYSAFEKLYVLIQTELESYLGPEARGMMAAIGIEKGKPFAPDARMKKILTDASAIGNGAARAISYFPRNPGNLTYKDSDAWVPAPSATDVKARFER
;
A
#
# COMPACT_ATOMS: atom_id res chain seq x y z
N MET A 1 2.84 -18.18 -11.67
CA MET A 1 1.41 -17.91 -11.37
C MET A 1 0.50 -19.07 -11.80
N ASP A 2 1.02 -20.16 -12.38
CA ASP A 2 0.21 -21.19 -13.05
C ASP A 2 -0.28 -22.36 -12.16
N ARG A 3 -0.15 -22.29 -10.83
CA ARG A 3 -0.47 -23.45 -9.95
C ARG A 3 -1.88 -23.51 -9.39
N TYR A 4 -2.69 -22.46 -9.51
CA TYR A 4 -3.96 -22.36 -8.78
C TYR A 4 -5.21 -22.50 -9.65
N LEU A 5 -5.11 -22.18 -10.94
CA LEU A 5 -6.22 -22.25 -11.89
C LEU A 5 -5.87 -23.30 -12.94
N ASP A 6 -6.62 -24.40 -12.97
CA ASP A 6 -6.52 -25.38 -14.05
C ASP A 6 -7.09 -24.78 -15.34
N LYS A 7 -6.18 -24.37 -16.24
CA LYS A 7 -6.52 -23.75 -17.51
C LYS A 7 -7.12 -24.73 -18.53
N SER A 8 -7.10 -26.03 -18.24
CA SER A 8 -7.74 -27.05 -19.08
C SER A 8 -9.23 -27.21 -18.82
N MET A 9 -9.75 -26.67 -17.70
CA MET A 9 -11.16 -26.70 -17.34
C MET A 9 -11.94 -25.50 -17.90
N PRO A 10 -13.25 -25.65 -18.17
CA PRO A 10 -14.15 -24.52 -18.44
C PRO A 10 -14.13 -23.52 -17.28
N ILE A 11 -14.16 -22.21 -17.56
CA ILE A 11 -13.95 -21.15 -16.57
C ILE A 11 -14.98 -21.18 -15.44
N GLU A 12 -16.22 -21.56 -15.75
CA GLU A 12 -17.34 -21.70 -14.81
C GLU A 12 -17.08 -22.80 -13.77
N LYS A 13 -16.22 -23.77 -14.10
CA LYS A 13 -15.80 -24.86 -13.21
C LYS A 13 -14.44 -24.58 -12.58
N ALA A 14 -13.53 -23.94 -13.32
CA ALA A 14 -12.17 -23.65 -12.89
C ALA A 14 -12.16 -22.67 -11.70
N VAL A 15 -12.99 -21.63 -11.72
CA VAL A 15 -13.04 -20.63 -10.64
C VAL A 15 -13.55 -21.20 -9.31
N PRO A 16 -14.69 -21.93 -9.25
CA PRO A 16 -15.12 -22.60 -8.01
C PRO A 16 -14.10 -23.61 -7.50
N ALA A 17 -13.46 -24.39 -8.40
CA ALA A 17 -12.43 -25.36 -8.01
C ALA A 17 -11.21 -24.67 -7.37
N ALA A 18 -10.73 -23.57 -7.95
CA ALA A 18 -9.62 -22.79 -7.40
C ALA A 18 -9.98 -22.16 -6.04
N SER A 19 -11.17 -21.58 -5.92
CA SER A 19 -11.67 -21.01 -4.65
C SER A 19 -11.77 -22.07 -3.55
N LYS A 20 -12.33 -23.24 -3.88
CA LYS A 20 -12.40 -24.38 -2.94
C LYS A 20 -11.00 -24.81 -2.50
N ASN A 21 -10.07 -24.96 -3.43
CA ASN A 21 -8.69 -25.37 -3.14
C ASN A 21 -8.03 -24.43 -2.12
N ILE A 22 -8.14 -23.10 -2.31
CA ILE A 22 -7.59 -22.13 -1.36
C ILE A 22 -8.29 -22.25 0.00
N ARG A 23 -9.62 -22.27 0.02
CA ARG A 23 -10.40 -22.28 1.27
C ARG A 23 -10.22 -23.55 2.10
N SER A 24 -9.84 -24.68 1.48
CA SER A 24 -9.58 -25.93 2.18
C SER A 24 -8.12 -26.13 2.60
N THR A 25 -7.18 -25.35 2.06
CA THR A 25 -5.74 -25.55 2.29
C THR A 25 -5.05 -24.39 3.01
N LEU A 26 -5.51 -23.16 2.81
CA LEU A 26 -4.98 -21.99 3.50
C LEU A 26 -5.53 -21.94 4.92
N THR A 27 -4.63 -21.94 5.90
CA THR A 27 -4.95 -21.72 7.31
C THR A 27 -4.20 -20.49 7.82
N VAL A 28 -4.92 -19.58 8.47
CA VAL A 28 -4.37 -18.37 9.09
C VAL A 28 -4.89 -18.29 10.52
N TYR A 29 -3.98 -18.20 11.49
CA TYR A 29 -4.27 -18.09 12.93
C TYR A 29 -3.10 -17.43 13.67
N PRO A 30 -3.32 -16.84 14.86
CA PRO A 30 -2.24 -16.34 15.70
C PRO A 30 -1.29 -17.46 16.12
N LEU A 31 0.02 -17.25 16.01
CA LEU A 31 1.01 -18.28 16.34
C LEU A 31 0.86 -18.86 17.75
N SER A 32 0.38 -18.07 18.72
CA SER A 32 0.16 -18.50 20.11
C SER A 32 -0.91 -19.59 20.27
N THR A 33 -1.74 -19.85 19.27
CA THR A 33 -2.76 -20.92 19.28
C THR A 33 -2.37 -22.09 18.38
N ALA A 34 -1.09 -22.25 18.02
CA ALA A 34 -0.68 -23.28 17.07
C ALA A 34 -1.02 -24.72 17.51
N ASP A 35 -1.06 -24.98 18.82
CA ASP A 35 -1.44 -26.28 19.37
C ASP A 35 -2.95 -26.56 19.27
N ALA A 36 -3.77 -25.51 19.14
CA ALA A 36 -5.22 -25.58 19.00
C ALA A 36 -5.75 -24.41 18.15
N PRO A 37 -5.47 -24.41 16.83
CA PRO A 37 -5.74 -23.24 15.99
C PRO A 37 -7.25 -23.07 15.78
N PRO A 38 -7.78 -21.84 15.88
CA PRO A 38 -9.16 -21.57 15.50
C PRO A 38 -9.38 -21.82 14.00
N ALA A 39 -10.64 -22.08 13.63
CA ALA A 39 -11.01 -22.22 12.23
C ALA A 39 -10.76 -20.90 11.47
N THR A 40 -10.09 -20.97 10.31
CA THR A 40 -9.87 -19.81 9.45
C THR A 40 -11.17 -19.33 8.83
N GLU A 41 -11.48 -18.05 9.03
CA GLU A 41 -12.66 -17.42 8.46
C GLU A 41 -12.34 -16.76 7.11
N PHE A 42 -13.16 -17.02 6.10
CA PHE A 42 -13.06 -16.38 4.80
C PHE A 42 -14.23 -15.43 4.58
N ILE A 43 -13.97 -14.14 4.82
CA ILE A 43 -14.97 -13.09 4.70
C ILE A 43 -15.22 -12.77 3.21
N ASN A 44 -16.47 -12.89 2.78
CA ASN A 44 -16.86 -12.46 1.43
C ASN A 44 -17.04 -10.93 1.39
N VAL A 45 -16.25 -10.27 0.56
CA VAL A 45 -16.31 -8.81 0.33
C VAL A 45 -16.85 -8.44 -1.04
N SER A 46 -17.26 -9.41 -1.86
CA SER A 46 -17.88 -9.14 -3.16
C SER A 46 -19.15 -8.31 -3.01
N GLY A 47 -19.24 -7.23 -3.78
CA GLY A 47 -20.38 -6.30 -3.73
C GLY A 47 -20.40 -5.38 -2.50
N LYS A 48 -19.36 -5.40 -1.65
CA LYS A 48 -19.21 -4.43 -0.57
C LYS A 48 -18.47 -3.19 -1.04
N ASP A 49 -18.97 -2.01 -0.68
CA ASP A 49 -18.26 -0.76 -0.91
C ASP A 49 -17.03 -0.69 0.01
N MET A 50 -15.85 -0.58 -0.61
CA MET A 50 -14.57 -0.49 0.09
C MET A 50 -13.72 0.62 -0.53
N HIS A 51 -13.36 1.61 0.29
CA HIS A 51 -12.44 2.68 -0.11
C HIS A 51 -11.06 2.43 0.49
N VAL A 52 -10.18 1.82 -0.31
CA VAL A 52 -8.78 1.54 0.06
C VAL A 52 -7.80 2.61 -0.42
N ILE A 53 -8.31 3.69 -1.02
CA ILE A 53 -7.51 4.82 -1.48
C ILE A 53 -7.20 5.73 -0.28
N LEU A 54 -5.94 6.14 -0.12
CA LEU A 54 -5.58 7.11 0.90
C LEU A 54 -6.26 8.46 0.63
N PRO A 55 -6.67 9.22 1.68
CA PRO A 55 -7.22 10.54 1.48
C PRO A 55 -6.24 11.47 0.79
N ASN A 56 -6.77 12.41 0.01
CA ASN A 56 -6.00 13.42 -0.73
C ASN A 56 -6.16 14.83 -0.14
N ASP A 57 -6.71 14.92 1.06
CA ASP A 57 -6.90 16.15 1.83
C ASP A 57 -6.19 16.05 3.19
N TYR A 58 -6.45 17.01 4.08
CA TYR A 58 -5.89 17.05 5.42
C TYR A 58 -6.00 15.73 6.21
N SER A 59 -7.05 14.93 5.99
CA SER A 59 -7.23 13.65 6.69
C SER A 59 -6.15 12.61 6.36
N ALA A 60 -5.33 12.84 5.33
CA ALA A 60 -4.11 12.09 5.09
C ALA A 60 -3.13 12.16 6.29
N PHE A 61 -3.03 13.33 6.94
CA PHE A 61 -2.18 13.51 8.12
C PHE A 61 -2.80 12.91 9.38
N GLU A 62 -4.14 12.85 9.47
CA GLU A 62 -4.83 12.11 10.54
C GLU A 62 -4.61 10.59 10.40
N LYS A 63 -4.68 10.06 9.17
CA LYS A 63 -4.32 8.66 8.88
C LYS A 63 -2.86 8.38 9.19
N LEU A 64 -1.96 9.29 8.82
CA LEU A 64 -0.54 9.18 9.13
C LEU A 64 -0.30 9.19 10.64
N TYR A 65 -0.97 10.06 11.39
CA TYR A 65 -0.94 10.05 12.84
C TYR A 65 -1.35 8.69 13.41
N VAL A 66 -2.48 8.12 12.96
CA VAL A 66 -2.92 6.79 13.40
C VAL A 66 -1.86 5.73 13.11
N LEU A 67 -1.26 5.73 11.91
CA LEU A 67 -0.20 4.80 11.55
C LEU A 67 1.00 4.89 12.50
N ILE A 68 1.45 6.11 12.83
CA ILE A 68 2.56 6.30 13.78
C ILE A 68 2.21 5.84 15.20
N GLN A 69 0.93 5.96 15.59
CA GLN A 69 0.49 5.41 16.88
C GLN A 69 0.53 3.88 16.89
N THR A 70 0.20 3.21 15.77
CA THR A 70 0.12 1.75 15.72
C THR A 70 1.48 1.06 15.51
N GLU A 71 2.37 1.67 14.74
CA GLU A 71 3.65 1.05 14.36
C GLU A 71 4.70 1.06 15.47
N LEU A 72 5.69 0.16 15.42
CA LEU A 72 6.81 0.20 16.36
C LEU A 72 7.58 1.53 16.27
N GLU A 73 8.20 1.96 17.37
CA GLU A 73 8.99 3.21 17.34
C GLU A 73 10.06 3.20 16.25
N SER A 74 10.74 2.07 16.08
CA SER A 74 11.81 1.91 15.08
C SER A 74 11.32 1.91 13.62
N TYR A 75 10.02 2.02 13.37
CA TYR A 75 9.44 1.97 12.02
C TYR A 75 9.98 3.07 11.11
N LEU A 76 9.88 4.33 11.54
CA LEU A 76 10.51 5.46 10.88
C LEU A 76 11.83 5.72 11.59
N GLY A 77 12.96 5.55 10.90
CA GLY A 77 14.27 5.96 11.41
C GLY A 77 14.26 7.40 11.95
N PRO A 78 15.30 7.80 12.70
CA PRO A 78 15.28 9.05 13.48
C PRO A 78 15.01 10.31 12.65
N GLU A 79 15.47 10.34 11.40
CA GLU A 79 15.23 11.45 10.47
C GLU A 79 13.74 11.62 10.14
N ALA A 80 13.11 10.59 9.59
CA ALA A 80 11.70 10.63 9.22
C ALA A 80 10.81 10.86 10.45
N ARG A 81 11.19 10.30 11.61
CA ARG A 81 10.52 10.59 12.89
C ARG A 81 10.63 12.06 13.27
N GLY A 82 11.80 12.67 13.12
CA GLY A 82 12.00 14.10 13.36
C GLY A 82 11.13 14.98 12.44
N MET A 83 11.01 14.61 11.17
CA MET A 83 10.12 15.30 10.22
C MET A 83 8.65 15.22 10.64
N MET A 84 8.19 14.08 11.15
CA MET A 84 6.82 13.94 11.66
C MET A 84 6.60 14.79 12.92
N ALA A 85 7.55 14.78 13.85
CA ALA A 85 7.48 15.60 15.06
C ALA A 85 7.40 17.10 14.74
N ALA A 86 8.11 17.56 13.71
CA ALA A 86 8.09 18.97 13.28
C ALA A 86 6.70 19.46 12.83
N ILE A 87 5.81 18.56 12.40
CA ILE A 87 4.41 18.87 12.05
C ILE A 87 3.42 18.47 13.15
N GLY A 88 3.92 18.11 14.33
CA GLY A 88 3.10 17.76 15.50
C GLY A 88 2.63 16.30 15.54
N ILE A 89 3.16 15.42 14.69
CA ILE A 89 2.85 13.99 14.72
C ILE A 89 3.94 13.25 15.50
N GLU A 90 3.62 12.86 16.73
CA GLU A 90 4.52 12.14 17.63
C GLU A 90 3.82 10.94 18.27
N LYS A 91 4.54 9.84 18.44
CA LYS A 91 4.00 8.65 19.11
C LYS A 91 3.65 8.97 20.57
N GLY A 92 2.48 8.54 21.01
CA GLY A 92 1.98 8.73 22.37
C GLY A 92 1.44 10.13 22.68
N LYS A 93 1.50 11.09 21.74
CA LYS A 93 0.99 12.45 21.94
C LYS A 93 -0.25 12.71 21.07
N PRO A 94 -1.23 13.49 21.54
CA PRO A 94 -2.36 13.89 20.71
C PRO A 94 -1.91 14.72 19.49
N PHE A 95 -2.52 14.48 18.34
CA PHE A 95 -2.38 15.34 17.16
C PHE A 95 -3.50 16.37 17.14
N ALA A 96 -3.19 17.59 17.61
CA ALA A 96 -4.13 18.70 17.71
C ALA A 96 -3.55 19.98 17.06
N PRO A 97 -3.38 20.01 15.73
CA PRO A 97 -2.81 21.17 15.05
C PRO A 97 -3.74 22.38 15.16
N ASP A 98 -3.14 23.55 15.36
CA ASP A 98 -3.87 24.81 15.33
C ASP A 98 -4.36 25.15 13.90
N ALA A 99 -5.13 26.23 13.77
CA ALA A 99 -5.68 26.66 12.49
C ALA A 99 -4.60 26.94 11.43
N ARG A 100 -3.44 27.44 11.85
CA ARG A 100 -2.31 27.75 10.95
C ARG A 100 -1.68 26.46 10.42
N MET A 101 -1.40 25.49 11.30
CA MET A 101 -0.83 24.20 10.93
C MET A 101 -1.80 23.39 10.08
N LYS A 102 -3.09 23.38 10.41
CA LYS A 102 -4.11 22.70 9.61
C LYS A 102 -4.19 23.26 8.18
N LYS A 103 -4.04 24.57 8.01
CA LYS A 103 -3.95 25.20 6.68
C LYS A 103 -2.72 24.72 5.92
N ILE A 104 -1.54 24.75 6.56
CA ILE A 104 -0.28 24.28 5.95
C ILE A 104 -0.39 22.82 5.50
N LEU A 105 -0.94 21.95 6.35
CA LEU A 105 -1.09 20.53 6.05
C LEU A 105 -2.13 20.28 4.94
N THR A 106 -3.18 21.09 4.86
CA THR A 106 -4.12 21.05 3.73
C THR A 106 -3.40 21.37 2.41
N ASP A 107 -2.64 22.47 2.38
CA ASP A 107 -1.88 22.88 1.19
C ASP A 107 -0.82 21.83 0.84
N ALA A 108 -0.14 21.27 1.84
CA ALA A 108 0.85 20.21 1.66
C ALA A 108 0.23 18.94 1.06
N SER A 109 -0.99 18.58 1.45
CA SER A 109 -1.71 17.45 0.84
C SER A 109 -1.98 17.67 -0.65
N ALA A 110 -2.45 18.88 -1.02
CA ALA A 110 -2.71 19.21 -2.41
C ALA A 110 -1.42 19.19 -3.26
N ILE A 111 -0.34 19.80 -2.75
CA ILE A 111 0.97 19.83 -3.40
C ILE A 111 1.55 18.42 -3.51
N GLY A 112 1.51 17.64 -2.42
CA GLY A 112 2.03 16.28 -2.36
C GLY A 112 1.33 15.36 -3.36
N ASN A 113 0.00 15.47 -3.49
CA ASN A 113 -0.76 14.72 -4.48
C ASN A 113 -0.35 15.09 -5.92
N GLY A 114 -0.18 16.39 -6.22
CA GLY A 114 0.33 16.84 -7.51
C GLY A 114 1.73 16.31 -7.81
N ALA A 115 2.63 16.38 -6.83
CA ALA A 115 4.00 15.87 -6.94
C ALA A 115 4.03 14.35 -7.15
N ALA A 116 3.23 13.58 -6.40
CA ALA A 116 3.16 12.12 -6.54
C ALA A 116 2.72 11.70 -7.95
N ARG A 117 1.72 12.38 -8.53
CA ARG A 117 1.29 12.15 -9.91
C ARG A 117 2.38 12.52 -10.91
N ALA A 118 3.03 13.67 -10.73
CA ALA A 118 4.12 14.08 -11.61
C ALA A 118 5.28 13.07 -11.61
N ILE A 119 5.67 12.58 -10.44
CA ILE A 119 6.73 11.56 -10.30
C ILE A 119 6.31 10.25 -10.97
N SER A 120 5.04 9.85 -10.79
CA SER A 120 4.54 8.56 -11.27
C SER A 120 4.33 8.51 -12.79
N TYR A 121 3.87 9.61 -13.39
CA TYR A 121 3.49 9.64 -14.81
C TYR A 121 4.52 10.32 -15.72
N PHE A 122 5.45 11.09 -15.16
CA PHE A 122 6.50 11.78 -15.92
C PHE A 122 7.88 11.47 -15.30
N PRO A 123 8.35 10.22 -15.39
CA PRO A 123 9.62 9.85 -14.79
C PRO A 123 10.78 10.61 -15.44
N ARG A 124 11.66 11.19 -14.63
CA ARG A 124 12.83 11.92 -15.11
C ARG A 124 14.00 11.02 -15.49
N ASN A 125 13.99 9.76 -15.03
CA ASN A 125 15.00 8.78 -15.37
C ASN A 125 14.57 8.03 -16.63
N PRO A 126 15.33 8.09 -17.75
CA PRO A 126 15.02 7.35 -18.97
C PRO A 126 14.92 5.83 -18.77
N GLY A 127 15.60 5.28 -17.76
CA GLY A 127 15.51 3.86 -17.39
C GLY A 127 14.11 3.44 -16.89
N ASN A 128 13.24 4.41 -16.61
CA ASN A 128 11.85 4.19 -16.24
C ASN A 128 10.90 4.28 -17.44
N LEU A 129 11.41 4.31 -18.67
CA LEU A 129 10.59 4.16 -19.89
C LEU A 129 10.64 2.71 -20.35
N THR A 130 9.50 2.16 -20.76
CA THR A 130 9.39 0.77 -21.23
C THR A 130 10.05 0.62 -22.61
N TYR A 131 9.86 1.61 -23.48
CA TYR A 131 10.37 1.65 -24.83
C TYR A 131 11.23 2.89 -25.03
N LYS A 132 12.34 2.76 -25.77
CA LYS A 132 13.32 3.84 -25.97
C LYS A 132 12.82 4.94 -26.91
N ASP A 133 11.81 4.64 -27.71
CA ASP A 133 11.19 5.49 -28.73
C ASP A 133 9.80 6.01 -28.31
N SER A 134 9.41 5.82 -27.05
CA SER A 134 8.10 6.27 -26.56
C SER A 134 8.13 6.71 -25.09
N ASP A 135 7.63 7.93 -24.85
CA ASP A 135 7.44 8.49 -23.51
C ASP A 135 6.06 8.12 -22.90
N ALA A 136 5.20 7.44 -23.66
CA ALA A 136 3.83 7.12 -23.25
C ALA A 136 3.74 5.85 -22.36
N TRP A 137 4.76 4.99 -22.41
CA TRP A 137 4.75 3.68 -21.76
C TRP A 137 5.71 3.64 -20.58
N VAL A 138 5.23 4.11 -19.43
CA VAL A 138 5.94 4.04 -18.16
C VAL A 138 5.52 2.73 -17.44
N PRO A 139 6.45 1.85 -17.05
CA PRO A 139 6.10 0.66 -16.30
C PRO A 139 5.65 1.07 -14.89
N ALA A 140 4.81 0.24 -14.26
CA ALA A 140 4.35 0.52 -12.89
C ALA A 140 5.56 0.77 -11.96
N PRO A 141 5.50 1.74 -11.03
CA PRO A 141 6.65 2.24 -10.25
C PRO A 141 7.47 1.19 -9.47
N SER A 142 6.98 -0.05 -9.33
CA SER A 142 7.69 -1.17 -8.70
C SER A 142 8.57 -1.99 -9.66
N ALA A 143 8.66 -1.65 -10.95
CA ALA A 143 9.33 -2.47 -11.96
C ALA A 143 10.80 -2.09 -12.23
N THR A 144 11.30 -0.99 -11.66
CA THR A 144 12.59 -0.40 -12.06
C THR A 144 13.79 -0.89 -11.25
N ASP A 145 13.61 -1.29 -9.99
CA ASP A 145 14.71 -1.85 -9.16
C ASP A 145 15.13 -3.27 -9.57
N VAL A 146 14.31 -3.97 -10.37
CA VAL A 146 14.63 -5.33 -10.83
C VAL A 146 15.57 -5.30 -12.03
N LYS A 147 15.43 -4.34 -12.96
CA LYS A 147 16.30 -4.27 -14.15
C LYS A 147 17.76 -3.90 -13.81
N ALA A 148 17.98 -3.03 -12.82
CA ALA A 148 19.32 -2.53 -12.52
C ALA A 148 20.25 -3.57 -11.82
N ARG A 149 19.70 -4.70 -11.34
CA ARG A 149 20.47 -5.71 -10.60
C ARG A 149 20.93 -6.91 -11.43
N PHE A 150 20.41 -7.08 -12.65
CA PHE A 150 20.76 -8.22 -13.53
C PHE A 150 21.73 -7.87 -14.67
N GLU A 151 22.20 -6.63 -14.75
CA GLU A 151 23.19 -6.19 -15.76
C GLU A 151 24.56 -5.81 -15.15
N ARG A 152 24.93 -6.39 -14.00
CA ARG A 152 26.30 -6.33 -13.45
C ARG A 152 26.88 -7.72 -13.26
#